data_AF-A0A1V6SRH5-F1
#
_entry.id   AF-A0A1V6SRH5-F1
#
_cell.length_a   1.000
_cell.length_b   1.000
_cell.length_c   1.000
_cell.angle_alpha   90.00
_cell.angle_beta   90.00
_cell.angle_gamma   90.00
#
_symmetry.space_group_name_H-M   'P 1'
#
loop_
_entity.id
_entity.type
_entity.pdbx_description
1 polymer ?
#
loop_
_entity_poly.entity_id
_entity_poly.type
_entity_poly.pdbx_seq_one_letter_code
_entity_poly.pdbx_strand_id
1 'polypeptide(L)'
;MRSTQFPAGVSDSSLSIASSPASTVTMPSEVSDIKQFIEICRRKDASSARIKRNRKSQQVKFKVRCHRNLYTLVLKESDKADKLKQSLPPALKVVDVTKGDKKKSL
;
A
#
# COMPACT_ATOMS: atom_id res chain seq x y z
N MET A 1 -19.58 35.92 53.08
CA MET A 1 -18.12 35.81 52.96
C MET A 1 -17.78 35.49 51.51
N ARG A 2 -17.34 36.50 50.76
CA ARG A 2 -16.79 36.40 49.40
C ARG A 2 -15.27 36.36 49.54
N SER A 3 -14.64 35.31 49.02
CA SER A 3 -13.21 35.09 48.79
C SER A 3 -13.15 33.66 48.23
N THR A 4 -12.48 33.25 47.16
CA THR A 4 -11.32 33.74 46.38
C THR A 4 -11.24 32.79 45.16
N GLN A 5 -11.12 33.30 43.93
CA GLN A 5 -9.90 33.28 43.11
C GLN A 5 -9.63 31.96 42.33
N PHE A 6 -9.90 31.99 41.00
CA PHE A 6 -9.16 31.48 39.80
C PHE A 6 -8.27 30.19 39.89
N PRO A 7 -8.11 29.39 38.80
CA PRO A 7 -7.73 29.92 37.48
C PRO A 7 -8.33 29.29 36.22
N ALA A 8 -8.12 30.06 35.14
CA ALA A 8 -8.31 29.71 33.76
C ALA A 8 -7.44 28.52 33.34
N GLY A 9 -8.06 27.58 32.63
CA GLY A 9 -7.39 26.48 31.93
C GLY A 9 -7.79 26.50 30.46
N VAL A 10 -7.21 27.44 29.72
CA VAL A 10 -7.12 27.37 28.26
C VAL A 10 -6.12 26.26 27.89
N SER A 11 -6.54 25.29 27.09
CA SER A 11 -5.66 24.51 26.20
C SER A 11 -6.53 23.72 25.23
N ASP A 12 -7.12 24.48 24.29
CA ASP A 12 -7.39 23.95 22.96
C ASP A 12 -6.03 23.62 22.33
N SER A 13 -5.66 22.34 22.33
CA SER A 13 -4.36 21.87 21.84
C SER A 13 -4.46 20.40 21.46
N SER A 14 -5.01 20.15 20.28
CA SER A 14 -4.22 19.58 19.18
C SER A 14 -5.15 19.09 18.08
N LEU A 15 -5.28 19.95 17.08
CA LEU A 15 -5.45 19.57 15.69
C LEU A 15 -4.38 18.52 15.32
N SER A 16 -4.72 17.23 15.36
CA SER A 16 -4.01 16.24 14.55
C SER A 16 -4.72 16.13 13.21
N ILE A 17 -4.47 17.12 12.34
CA ILE A 17 -4.66 16.97 10.90
C ILE A 17 -3.66 15.91 10.46
N ALA A 18 -4.09 14.65 10.47
CA ALA A 18 -3.41 13.61 9.72
C ALA A 18 -3.69 13.89 8.25
N SER A 19 -2.77 14.64 7.64
CA SER A 19 -2.68 14.88 6.22
C SER A 19 -2.83 13.55 5.47
N SER A 20 -4.00 13.37 4.86
CA SER A 20 -4.20 12.29 3.89
C SER A 20 -3.17 12.51 2.79
N PRO A 21 -2.21 11.59 2.57
CA PRO A 21 -1.20 11.81 1.56
C PRO A 21 -1.89 11.80 0.20
N ALA A 22 -1.86 12.99 -0.40
CA ALA A 22 -2.09 13.31 -1.77
C ALA A 22 -2.17 12.08 -2.69
N SER A 23 -3.28 12.00 -3.41
CA SER A 23 -3.39 11.31 -4.69
C SER A 23 -2.39 11.92 -5.68
N THR A 24 -1.11 11.62 -5.49
CA THR A 24 -0.05 11.89 -6.45
C THR A 24 -0.35 11.08 -7.69
N VAL A 25 -0.39 11.77 -8.82
CA VAL A 25 -0.57 11.19 -10.15
C VAL A 25 0.45 10.06 -10.32
N THR A 26 0.00 8.82 -10.11
CA THR A 26 0.84 7.64 -10.29
C THR A 26 0.95 7.40 -11.78
N MET A 27 2.09 7.72 -12.36
CA MET A 27 2.44 7.18 -13.65
C MET A 27 2.67 5.66 -13.48
N PRO A 28 1.84 4.80 -14.08
CA PRO A 28 2.04 3.36 -14.01
C PRO A 28 3.25 3.00 -14.86
N SER A 29 4.09 2.10 -14.35
CA SER A 29 5.22 1.54 -15.08
C SER A 29 5.04 0.03 -15.16
N GLU A 30 5.16 -0.52 -16.36
CA GLU A 30 5.12 -1.97 -16.57
C GLU A 30 6.52 -2.56 -16.46
N VAL A 31 6.61 -3.72 -15.81
CA VAL A 31 7.84 -4.52 -15.70
C VAL A 31 7.54 -5.89 -16.28
N SER A 32 8.30 -6.30 -17.28
CA SER A 32 8.21 -7.64 -17.89
C SER A 32 9.08 -8.66 -17.15
N ASP A 33 10.18 -8.21 -16.55
CA ASP A 33 11.21 -9.08 -15.99
C ASP A 33 10.99 -9.41 -14.51
N ILE A 34 10.96 -10.71 -14.21
CA ILE A 34 10.78 -11.22 -12.84
C ILE A 34 11.94 -10.80 -11.93
N LYS A 35 13.18 -10.78 -12.44
CA LYS A 35 14.37 -10.42 -11.65
C LYS A 35 14.30 -8.96 -11.17
N GLN A 36 13.97 -8.05 -12.09
CA GLN A 36 13.78 -6.64 -11.79
C GLN A 36 12.63 -6.43 -10.79
N PHE A 37 11.55 -7.20 -10.92
CA PHE A 37 10.42 -7.14 -9.99
C PHE A 37 10.83 -7.49 -8.55
N ILE A 38 11.61 -8.56 -8.35
CA ILE A 38 12.11 -8.94 -7.03
C ILE A 38 13.05 -7.89 -6.44
N GLU A 39 13.89 -7.28 -7.26
CA GLU A 39 14.76 -6.18 -6.85
C GLU A 39 13.96 -4.97 -6.35
N ILE A 40 12.91 -4.58 -7.09
CA ILE A 40 11.99 -3.50 -6.69
C ILE A 40 11.30 -3.83 -5.36
N CYS A 41 10.88 -5.08 -5.14
CA CYS A 41 10.23 -5.49 -3.89
C CYS A 41 11.15 -5.47 -2.67
N ARG A 42 12.47 -5.61 -2.88
CA ARG A 42 13.48 -5.56 -1.79
C ARG A 42 13.92 -4.14 -1.46
N ARG A 43 13.67 -3.16 -2.33
CA ARG A 43 14.04 -1.78 -2.07
C ARG A 43 13.13 -1.16 -1.01
N LYS A 44 13.72 -0.26 -0.22
CA LYS A 44 13.06 0.49 0.88
C LYS A 44 11.94 1.44 0.44
N ASP A 45 11.79 1.68 -0.87
CA ASP A 45 10.74 2.52 -1.43
C ASP A 45 9.43 1.76 -1.69
N ALA A 46 9.46 0.43 -1.69
CA ALA A 46 8.29 -0.40 -1.85
C ALA A 46 7.48 -0.41 -0.54
N SER A 47 6.27 0.13 -0.58
CA SER A 47 5.42 0.29 0.62
C SER A 47 4.34 -0.78 0.74
N SER A 48 3.80 -1.24 -0.39
CA SER A 48 2.74 -2.26 -0.43
C SER A 48 2.67 -2.96 -1.78
N ALA A 49 2.43 -4.27 -1.79
CA ALA A 49 2.09 -5.00 -3.01
C ALA A 49 0.61 -5.34 -3.02
N ARG A 50 -0.03 -5.19 -4.17
CA ARG A 50 -1.40 -5.63 -4.42
C ARG A 50 -1.38 -6.73 -5.48
N ILE A 51 -1.77 -7.95 -5.12
CA ILE A 51 -1.94 -9.02 -6.10
C ILE A 51 -3.37 -9.01 -6.60
N LYS A 52 -3.55 -8.90 -7.92
CA LYS A 52 -4.84 -9.02 -8.58
C LYS A 52 -4.82 -10.25 -9.48
N ARG A 53 -5.61 -11.27 -9.12
CA ARG A 53 -5.90 -12.41 -10.01
C ARG A 53 -7.09 -12.07 -10.92
N ASN A 54 -6.92 -12.26 -12.23
CA ASN A 54 -7.98 -12.10 -13.23
C ASN A 54 -8.53 -13.46 -13.64
N ARG A 55 -9.78 -13.74 -13.25
CA ARG A 55 -10.45 -15.03 -13.54
C ARG A 55 -10.78 -15.23 -15.02
N LYS A 56 -10.95 -14.14 -15.79
CA LYS A 56 -11.30 -14.20 -17.22
C LYS A 56 -10.10 -14.52 -18.12
N SER A 57 -8.95 -13.94 -17.82
CA SER A 57 -7.73 -14.08 -18.65
C SER A 57 -6.67 -14.97 -18.02
N GLN A 58 -6.96 -15.59 -16.87
CA GLN A 58 -6.00 -16.36 -16.04
C GLN A 58 -4.69 -15.62 -15.73
N GLN A 59 -4.67 -14.30 -15.89
CA GLN A 59 -3.50 -13.48 -15.62
C GLN A 59 -3.45 -13.04 -14.16
N VAL A 60 -2.27 -13.10 -13.57
CA VAL A 60 -1.99 -12.52 -12.26
C VAL A 60 -1.20 -11.23 -12.46
N LYS A 61 -1.72 -10.14 -11.89
CA LYS A 61 -1.07 -8.82 -11.92
C LYS A 61 -0.56 -8.50 -10.54
N PHE A 62 0.76 -8.38 -10.41
CA PHE A 62 1.41 -7.90 -9.20
C PHE A 62 1.60 -6.40 -9.32
N LYS A 63 0.99 -5.65 -8.40
CA LYS A 63 1.04 -4.19 -8.39
C LYS A 63 1.79 -3.71 -7.16
N VAL A 64 3.06 -3.31 -7.30
CA VAL A 64 3.86 -2.81 -6.19
C VAL A 64 3.77 -1.29 -6.17
N ARG A 65 3.35 -0.73 -5.03
CA ARG A 65 3.38 0.69 -4.79
C ARG A 65 4.78 1.07 -4.29
N CYS A 66 5.45 1.90 -5.08
CA CYS A 66 6.64 2.62 -4.65
C CYS A 66 6.28 4.07 -4.32
N HIS A 67 7.27 4.86 -3.89
CA HIS A 67 7.06 6.27 -3.55
C HIS A 67 6.43 7.07 -4.70
N ARG A 68 7.03 6.99 -5.89
CA ARG A 68 6.64 7.77 -7.08
C ARG A 68 5.73 7.02 -8.05
N ASN A 69 6.08 5.77 -8.37
CA ASN A 69 5.41 4.98 -9.41
C ASN A 69 4.72 3.73 -8.85
N LEU A 70 3.81 3.19 -9.66
CA LEU A 70 3.21 1.87 -9.43
C LEU A 70 3.77 0.91 -10.47
N TYR A 71 4.49 -0.11 -10.02
CA TYR A 71 5.05 -1.13 -10.89
C TYR A 71 4.07 -2.28 -11.05
N THR A 72 3.78 -2.64 -12.30
CA THR A 72 2.93 -3.79 -12.63
C THR A 72 3.71 -4.87 -13.34
N LEU A 73 3.73 -6.08 -12.77
CA LEU A 73 4.17 -7.29 -13.46
C LEU A 73 2.92 -8.12 -13.83
N VAL A 74 2.79 -8.48 -15.11
CA VAL A 74 1.72 -9.32 -15.63
C VAL A 74 2.27 -10.72 -15.91
N LEU A 75 1.72 -11.72 -15.26
CA LEU A 75 2.06 -13.13 -15.48
C LEU A 75 0.82 -13.89 -15.95
N LYS A 76 1.03 -14.83 -16.87
CA LYS A 76 -0.02 -15.71 -17.41
C LYS A 76 -0.14 -17.03 -16.63
N GLU A 77 0.93 -17.45 -15.95
CA GLU A 77 0.99 -18.72 -15.22
C GLU A 77 0.75 -18.49 -13.72
N SER A 78 -0.27 -19.14 -13.17
CA SER A 78 -0.62 -19.07 -11.73
C SER A 78 0.47 -19.64 -10.83
N ASP A 79 1.10 -20.74 -11.24
CA ASP A 79 2.01 -21.47 -10.36
C ASP A 79 3.31 -20.70 -10.13
N LYS A 80 3.81 -20.02 -11.18
CA LYS A 80 4.93 -19.08 -11.06
C LYS A 80 4.56 -17.87 -10.22
N ALA A 81 3.31 -17.40 -10.33
CA ALA A 81 2.83 -16.30 -9.52
C ALA A 81 2.82 -16.66 -8.02
N ASP A 82 2.36 -17.85 -7.66
CA ASP A 82 2.32 -18.29 -6.25
C ASP A 82 3.73 -18.45 -5.66
N LYS A 83 4.69 -18.94 -6.44
CA LYS A 83 6.12 -18.93 -6.06
C LYS A 83 6.64 -17.50 -5.88
N LEU A 84 6.26 -16.58 -6.76
CA LEU A 84 6.65 -15.18 -6.61
C LEU A 84 6.05 -14.51 -5.40
N LYS A 85 4.82 -14.87 -5.00
CA LYS A 85 4.22 -14.40 -3.75
C LYS A 85 5.05 -14.84 -2.53
N GLN A 86 5.59 -16.06 -2.53
CA GLN A 86 6.45 -16.57 -1.47
C GLN A 86 7.82 -15.88 -1.42
N SER A 87 8.37 -15.50 -2.58
CA SER A 87 9.64 -14.78 -2.68
C SER A 87 9.53 -13.29 -2.30
N LEU A 88 8.32 -12.76 -2.10
CA LEU A 88 8.14 -11.40 -1.63
C LEU A 88 8.59 -11.29 -0.16
N PRO A 89 9.34 -10.24 0.22
CA PRO A 89 9.73 -10.06 1.61
C PRO A 89 8.48 -9.84 2.48
N PRO A 90 8.34 -10.56 3.63
CA PRO A 90 7.17 -10.47 4.51
C PRO A 90 7.05 -9.10 5.21
N ALA A 91 8.12 -8.29 5.19
CA ALA A 91 8.09 -6.90 5.64
C ALA A 91 7.22 -5.99 4.74
N LEU A 92 6.95 -6.43 3.50
CA LEU A 92 6.12 -5.68 2.57
C LEU A 92 4.63 -5.98 2.84
N LYS A 93 3.80 -4.94 2.96
CA LYS A 93 2.35 -5.11 3.13
C LYS A 93 1.74 -5.68 1.85
N VAL A 94 1.44 -6.98 1.86
CA VAL A 94 0.78 -7.68 0.75
C VAL A 94 -0.74 -7.62 0.94
N VAL A 95 -1.44 -7.05 -0.03
CA VAL A 95 -2.90 -6.97 -0.07
C VAL A 95 -3.42 -7.77 -1.25
N ASP A 96 -4.16 -8.84 -0.97
CA ASP A 96 -4.82 -9.62 -2.01
C ASP A 96 -6.12 -8.95 -2.44
N VAL A 97 -6.18 -8.44 -3.68
CA VAL A 97 -7.38 -7.75 -4.19
C VAL A 97 -8.39 -8.78 -4.69
N THR A 98 -9.08 -9.39 -3.72
CA THR A 98 -10.40 -10.00 -3.98
C THR A 98 -11.44 -8.87 -4.00
N LYS A 99 -12.51 -8.98 -4.77
CA LYS A 99 -13.56 -7.96 -4.80
C LYS A 99 -14.26 -7.95 -3.42
N GLY A 100 -13.72 -7.26 -2.41
CA GLY A 100 -14.28 -7.37 -1.07
C GLY A 100 -13.64 -6.55 0.05
N ASP A 101 -12.40 -6.04 -0.09
CA ASP A 101 -11.76 -5.31 1.01
C ASP A 101 -12.27 -3.86 1.10
N LYS A 102 -13.50 -3.70 1.58
CA LYS A 102 -13.99 -2.44 2.16
C LYS A 102 -13.13 -2.19 3.39
N LYS A 103 -12.26 -1.17 3.29
CA LYS A 103 -11.44 -0.64 4.37
C LYS A 103 -12.28 -0.57 5.66
N LYS A 104 -11.93 -1.34 6.70
CA LYS A 104 -12.40 -1.06 8.07
C LYS A 104 -11.79 0.27 8.47
N SER A 105 -12.59 1.33 8.39
CA SER A 105 -12.32 2.59 9.06
C SER A 105 -12.76 2.45 10.51
N LEU A 106 -11.79 2.39 11.42
CA LEU A 106 -11.97 2.78 12.83
C LEU A 106 -11.11 4.03 13.02
#